data_AF-A0A930W276-F1
#
_entry.id   AF-A0A930W276-F1
#
_cell.length_a   1.000
_cell.length_b   1.000
_cell.length_c   1.000
_cell.angle_alpha   90.00
_cell.angle_beta   90.00
_cell.angle_gamma   90.00
#
_symmetry.space_group_name_H-M   'P 1'
#
loop_
_entity.id
_entity.type
_entity.pdbx_description
1 polymer ?
#
loop_
_entity_poly.entity_id
_entity_poly.type
_entity_poly.pdbx_seq_one_letter_code
_entity_poly.pdbx_strand_id
1 'polypeptide(L)'
;MNNNVHSEAADRLFDAILTLKDREECYRFFEDICTVNELLSFTQRYEVALMLRRGLTYLEIAELTGASTATISRVNRATNTGNGSYDMSLRRLGLLAGEEKHGSEHADE
;
A
#
# COMPACT_ATOMS: atom_id res chain seq x y z
N MET A 1 -6.02 -24.73 3.34
CA MET A 1 -6.18 -23.96 2.10
C MET A 1 -4.79 -23.79 1.50
N ASN A 2 -4.62 -24.02 0.21
CA ASN A 2 -3.35 -23.77 -0.46
C ASN A 2 -3.16 -22.24 -0.45
N ASN A 3 -2.16 -21.73 0.26
CA ASN A 3 -1.96 -20.27 0.43
C ASN A 3 -1.31 -19.61 -0.80
N ASN A 4 -1.31 -20.30 -1.93
CA ASN A 4 -0.80 -19.75 -3.17
C ASN A 4 -1.90 -18.92 -3.85
N VAL A 5 -1.75 -17.60 -3.80
CA VAL A 5 -2.65 -16.65 -4.47
C VAL A 5 -2.41 -16.57 -5.97
N HIS A 6 -1.28 -17.09 -6.48
CA HIS A 6 -1.03 -17.18 -7.91
C HIS A 6 -1.88 -18.31 -8.50
N SER A 7 -2.96 -17.93 -9.18
CA SER A 7 -3.93 -18.82 -9.78
C SER A 7 -4.57 -18.13 -10.98
N GLU A 8 -5.11 -18.91 -11.91
CA GLU A 8 -5.81 -18.37 -13.08
C GLU A 8 -6.99 -17.45 -12.68
N ALA A 9 -7.63 -17.72 -11.53
CA ALA A 9 -8.69 -16.86 -11.00
C ALA A 9 -8.14 -15.49 -10.55
N ALA A 10 -6.98 -15.46 -9.90
CA ALA A 10 -6.32 -14.22 -9.51
C ALA A 10 -5.80 -13.45 -10.74
N ASP A 11 -5.25 -14.15 -11.74
CA ASP A 11 -4.78 -13.53 -12.98
C ASP A 11 -5.93 -12.81 -13.70
N ARG A 12 -7.09 -13.44 -13.85
CA ARG A 12 -8.29 -12.79 -14.44
C ARG A 12 -8.75 -11.56 -13.67
N LEU A 13 -8.67 -11.59 -12.33
CA LEU A 13 -9.00 -10.43 -11.50
C LEU A 13 -8.00 -9.28 -11.76
N PHE A 14 -6.71 -9.56 -11.82
CA PHE A 14 -5.71 -8.54 -12.10
C PHE A 14 -5.77 -8.02 -13.53
N ASP A 15 -6.07 -8.87 -14.52
CA ASP A 15 -6.36 -8.45 -15.89
C ASP A 15 -7.54 -7.48 -15.94
N ALA A 16 -8.63 -7.76 -15.22
CA ALA A 16 -9.77 -6.85 -15.09
C ALA A 16 -9.35 -5.51 -14.47
N ILE A 17 -8.59 -5.51 -13.37
CA ILE A 17 -8.07 -4.29 -12.73
C ILE A 17 -7.20 -3.47 -13.69
N LEU A 18 -6.38 -4.13 -14.52
CA LEU A 18 -5.53 -3.46 -15.52
C LEU A 18 -6.33 -2.83 -16.68
N THR A 19 -7.61 -3.21 -16.87
CA THR A 19 -8.45 -2.59 -17.89
C THR A 19 -8.97 -1.21 -17.51
N LEU A 20 -9.09 -0.91 -16.20
CA LEU A 20 -9.69 0.32 -15.66
C LEU A 20 -8.92 1.56 -16.10
N LYS A 21 -9.63 2.61 -16.53
CA LYS A 21 -9.04 3.79 -17.19
C LYS A 21 -9.00 5.03 -16.32
N ASP A 22 -9.93 5.16 -15.39
CA ASP A 22 -10.04 6.32 -14.54
C ASP A 22 -10.48 5.97 -13.12
N ARG A 23 -10.51 6.98 -12.25
CA ARG A 23 -10.84 6.79 -10.84
C ARG A 23 -12.30 6.38 -10.63
N GLU A 24 -13.20 6.81 -11.50
CA GLU A 24 -14.62 6.50 -11.40
C GLU A 24 -14.88 5.02 -11.73
N GLU A 25 -14.21 4.49 -12.77
CA GLU A 25 -14.20 3.05 -13.05
C GLU A 25 -13.63 2.24 -11.88
N CYS A 26 -12.56 2.73 -11.24
CA CYS A 26 -12.03 2.11 -10.03
C CYS A 26 -13.05 2.10 -8.88
N TYR A 27 -13.72 3.23 -8.59
CA TYR A 27 -14.73 3.27 -7.52
C TYR A 27 -15.84 2.27 -7.77
N ARG A 28 -16.47 2.30 -8.96
CA ARG A 28 -17.56 1.37 -9.30
C ARG A 28 -17.11 -0.09 -9.22
N PHE A 29 -15.96 -0.42 -9.80
CA PHE A 29 -15.46 -1.79 -9.81
C PHE A 29 -15.21 -2.32 -8.40
N PHE A 30 -14.53 -1.55 -7.55
CA PHE A 30 -14.23 -1.98 -6.18
C PHE A 30 -15.44 -1.94 -5.26
N GLU A 31 -16.43 -1.08 -5.50
CA GLU A 31 -17.72 -1.09 -4.78
C GLU A 31 -18.56 -2.34 -5.09
N ASP A 32 -18.45 -2.90 -6.31
CA ASP A 32 -19.15 -4.14 -6.68
C ASP A 32 -18.50 -5.39 -6.04
N ILE A 33 -17.16 -5.43 -5.95
CA ILE A 33 -16.43 -6.65 -5.49
C ILE A 33 -16.00 -6.60 -4.02
N CYS A 34 -16.07 -5.45 -3.37
CA CYS A 34 -15.70 -5.28 -1.96
C CYS A 34 -16.86 -4.68 -1.16
N THR A 35 -16.91 -5.04 0.12
CA THR A 35 -17.69 -4.27 1.08
C THR A 35 -17.02 -2.92 1.33
N VAL A 36 -17.81 -1.94 1.78
CA VAL A 36 -17.31 -0.60 2.16
C VAL A 36 -16.15 -0.68 3.16
N ASN A 37 -16.24 -1.58 4.14
CA ASN A 37 -15.20 -1.72 5.17
C ASN A 37 -13.90 -2.33 4.63
N GLU A 38 -13.96 -3.20 3.63
CA GLU A 38 -12.77 -3.74 2.97
C GLU A 38 -12.06 -2.66 2.16
N LEU A 39 -12.80 -1.87 1.38
CA LEU A 39 -12.24 -0.76 0.62
C LEU A 39 -11.62 0.30 1.53
N LEU A 40 -12.32 0.68 2.61
CA LEU A 40 -11.76 1.58 3.64
C LEU A 40 -10.51 0.98 4.33
N SER A 41 -10.44 -0.34 4.50
CA SER A 41 -9.24 -0.98 5.05
C SER A 41 -8.06 -0.88 4.09
N PHE A 42 -8.27 -1.00 2.78
CA PHE A 42 -7.21 -0.84 1.79
C PHE A 42 -6.70 0.61 1.75
N THR A 43 -7.60 1.58 1.73
CA THR A 43 -7.22 3.01 1.71
C THR A 43 -6.49 3.41 2.98
N GLN A 44 -6.95 2.99 4.16
CA GLN A 44 -6.27 3.24 5.43
C GLN A 44 -4.85 2.67 5.43
N ARG A 45 -4.65 1.43 4.97
CA ARG A 45 -3.31 0.81 4.91
C ARG A 45 -2.38 1.56 3.95
N TYR A 46 -2.91 2.01 2.81
CA TYR A 46 -2.13 2.78 1.84
C TYR A 46 -1.70 4.15 2.40
N GLU A 47 -2.62 4.84 3.08
CA GLU A 47 -2.35 6.14 3.71
C GLU A 47 -1.32 6.01 4.84
N VAL A 48 -1.45 4.97 5.68
CA VAL A 48 -0.46 4.65 6.71
C VAL A 48 0.93 4.44 6.08
N ALA A 49 1.03 3.73 4.95
CA ALA A 49 2.31 3.52 4.27
C ALA A 49 2.93 4.84 3.78
N LEU A 50 2.13 5.73 3.18
CA LEU A 50 2.57 7.06 2.76
C LEU A 50 3.07 7.88 3.96
N MET A 51 2.31 7.92 5.06
CA MET A 51 2.69 8.69 6.25
C MET A 51 3.97 8.15 6.91
N LEU A 52 4.13 6.82 6.97
CA LEU A 52 5.38 6.20 7.42
C LEU A 52 6.58 6.64 6.57
N ARG A 53 6.42 6.70 5.25
CA ARG A 53 7.47 7.18 4.33
C ARG A 53 7.75 8.68 4.44
N ARG A 54 6.79 9.46 4.94
CA ARG A 54 6.97 10.87 5.28
C ARG A 54 7.56 11.10 6.67
N GLY A 55 7.88 10.03 7.40
CA GLY A 55 8.52 10.11 8.71
C GLY A 55 7.58 10.46 9.87
N LEU A 56 6.26 10.34 9.68
CA LEU A 56 5.31 10.56 10.77
C LEU A 56 5.46 9.47 11.85
N THR A 57 5.24 9.85 13.10
CA THR A 57 5.24 8.95 14.24
C THR A 57 3.99 8.07 14.26
N TYR A 58 4.04 6.94 14.96
CA TYR A 58 2.89 6.05 15.09
C TYR A 58 1.68 6.72 15.76
N LEU A 59 1.92 7.67 16.67
CA LEU A 59 0.86 8.41 17.34
C LEU A 59 0.11 9.31 16.34
N GLU A 60 0.85 10.13 15.59
CA GLU A 60 0.27 11.01 14.56
C GLU A 60 -0.50 10.20 13.52
N ILE A 61 0.06 9.07 13.08
CA ILE A 61 -0.60 8.21 12.10
C ILE A 61 -1.90 7.64 12.68
N ALA A 62 -1.90 7.18 13.93
CA ALA A 62 -3.10 6.65 14.57
C ALA A 62 -4.19 7.73 14.69
N GLU A 63 -3.81 8.96 15.06
CA GLU A 63 -4.74 10.09 15.18
C GLU A 63 -5.32 10.52 13.83
N LEU A 64 -4.50 10.58 12.78
CA LEU A 64 -4.92 11.04 11.45
C LEU A 64 -5.71 9.98 10.66
N THR A 65 -5.37 8.70 10.82
CA THR A 65 -5.94 7.62 10.00
C THR A 65 -6.97 6.78 10.75
N GLY A 66 -7.03 6.86 12.08
CA GLY A 66 -7.81 5.95 12.92
C GLY A 66 -7.27 4.51 12.94
N ALA A 67 -6.07 4.26 12.40
CA ALA A 67 -5.48 2.93 12.39
C ALA A 67 -4.97 2.55 13.79
N SER A 68 -5.20 1.29 14.19
CA SER A 68 -4.62 0.78 15.43
C SER A 68 -3.09 0.60 15.30
N THR A 69 -2.39 0.68 16.43
CA THR A 69 -0.93 0.44 16.49
C THR A 69 -0.54 -0.90 15.88
N ALA A 70 -1.37 -1.94 16.04
CA ALA A 70 -1.17 -3.25 15.43
C ALA A 70 -1.25 -3.20 13.90
N THR A 71 -2.18 -2.42 13.34
CA THR A 71 -2.29 -2.19 11.89
C THR A 71 -1.09 -1.39 11.38
N ILE A 72 -0.71 -0.29 12.03
CA ILE A 72 0.46 0.51 11.65
C ILE A 72 1.72 -0.36 11.65
N SER A 73 1.90 -1.18 12.69
CA SER A 73 3.01 -2.13 12.80
C SER A 73 3.04 -3.16 11.65
N ARG A 74 1.88 -3.68 11.23
CA ARG A 74 1.79 -4.58 10.06
C ARG A 74 2.18 -3.87 8.76
N VAL A 75 1.70 -2.65 8.55
CA VAL A 75 2.03 -1.86 7.37
C VAL A 75 3.52 -1.53 7.34
N ASN A 76 4.10 -1.07 8.46
CA ASN A 76 5.53 -0.77 8.54
C ASN A 76 6.43 -1.98 8.23
N ARG A 77 6.05 -3.17 8.69
CA ARG A 77 6.74 -4.41 8.26
C ARG A 77 6.62 -4.62 6.76
N ALA A 78 5.41 -4.50 6.19
CA ALA A 78 5.20 -4.69 4.76
C ALA A 78 5.96 -3.66 3.89
N THR A 79 6.15 -2.43 4.37
CA THR A 79 6.95 -1.42 3.68
C THR A 79 8.45 -1.69 3.78
N ASN A 80 8.95 -2.25 4.90
CA ASN A 80 10.40 -2.44 5.10
C ASN A 80 10.92 -3.81 4.63
N THR A 81 10.09 -4.86 4.68
CA THR A 81 10.51 -6.24 4.37
C THR A 81 9.65 -6.88 3.27
N GLY A 82 8.77 -6.12 2.63
CA GLY A 82 7.90 -6.62 1.56
C GLY A 82 8.51 -6.44 0.17
N ASN A 83 7.65 -6.51 -0.85
CA ASN A 83 8.06 -6.50 -2.27
C ASN A 83 8.37 -5.10 -2.82
N GLY A 84 8.49 -4.07 -1.96
CA GLY A 84 8.72 -2.67 -2.39
C GLY A 84 7.58 -2.04 -3.18
N SER A 85 6.39 -2.66 -3.22
CA SER A 85 5.26 -2.22 -4.06
C SER A 85 4.64 -0.91 -3.60
N TYR A 86 4.58 -0.65 -2.28
CA TYR A 86 4.18 0.66 -1.75
C TYR A 86 5.07 1.76 -2.32
N ASP A 87 6.39 1.65 -2.15
CA ASP A 87 7.35 2.65 -2.61
C ASP A 87 7.32 2.84 -4.12
N MET A 88 7.19 1.75 -4.88
CA MET A 88 7.00 1.81 -6.34
C MET A 88 5.77 2.65 -6.70
N SER A 89 4.61 2.36 -6.10
CA SER A 89 3.37 3.08 -6.39
C SER A 89 3.44 4.55 -5.96
N LEU A 90 3.95 4.82 -4.76
CA LEU A 90 4.07 6.18 -4.21
C LEU A 90 5.05 7.03 -5.03
N ARG A 91 6.17 6.47 -5.50
CA ARG A 91 7.08 7.14 -6.44
C ARG A 91 6.43 7.44 -7.78
N ARG A 92 5.70 6.48 -8.37
CA ARG A 92 4.99 6.68 -9.64
C ARG A 92 3.94 7.80 -9.55
N LEU A 93 3.32 7.96 -8.38
CA LEU A 93 2.38 9.05 -8.09
C LEU A 93 3.06 10.36 -7.69
N GLY A 94 4.39 10.41 -7.57
CA GLY A 94 5.13 11.59 -7.12
C GLY A 94 4.86 11.98 -5.66
N LEU A 95 4.40 11.04 -4.84
CA LEU A 95 4.03 11.28 -3.43
C LEU A 95 5.21 11.18 -2.46
N LEU A 96 6.32 10.59 -2.91
CA LEU A 96 7.60 10.62 -2.23
C LEU A 96 8.43 11.73 -2.86
N ALA A 97 8.90 12.69 -2.03
CA ALA A 97 9.85 13.69 -2.48
C ALA A 97 11.11 12.99 -3.01
N GLY A 98 11.67 13.49 -4.12
CA GLY A 98 12.74 12.82 -4.85
C GLY A 98 13.90 12.39 -3.95
N GLU A 99 14.18 11.09 -3.94
CA GLU A 99 15.45 10.58 -3.43
C GLU A 99 16.54 11.00 -4.44
N GLU A 100 17.26 12.07 -4.13
CA GLU A 100 18.69 12.06 -4.43
C GLU A 100 19.27 10.79 -3.80
N LYS A 101 19.98 10.03 -4.62
CA LYS A 101 20.59 8.75 -4.26
C LYS A 101 21.42 8.90 -2.98
N HIS A 102 20.91 8.42 -1.85
CA HIS A 102 21.80 8.02 -0.76
C HIS A 102 22.05 6.53 -0.91
N GLY A 103 23.19 6.22 -1.54
CA GLY A 103 23.75 4.88 -1.47
C GLY A 103 24.09 4.59 -0.02
N SER A 104 23.44 3.59 0.56
CA SER A 104 23.93 2.99 1.79
C SER A 104 25.07 2.05 1.44
N GLU A 105 26.29 2.60 1.47
CA GLU A 105 27.44 1.81 1.90
C GLU A 105 27.15 1.36 3.33
N HIS A 106 26.72 0.11 3.47
CA HIS A 106 26.90 -0.60 4.74
C HIS A 106 28.32 -1.17 4.76
N ALA A 107 29.27 -0.32 5.11
CA ALA A 107 30.39 -0.76 5.93
C ALA A 107 29.87 -0.73 7.38
N ASP A 108 29.91 -1.87 8.06
CA ASP A 108 30.65 -1.96 9.31
C ASP A 108 30.75 -3.43 9.75
N GLU A 109 31.98 -3.76 10.11
CA GLU A 109 32.52 -5.01 10.63
C GLU A 109 31.99 -5.33 12.04
#